data_AF-A0A966CIT3-F1
#
_entry.id   AF-A0A966CIT3-F1
#
_cell.length_a   1.000
_cell.length_b   1.000
_cell.length_c   1.000
_cell.angle_alpha   90.00
_cell.angle_beta   90.00
_cell.angle_gamma   90.00
#
_symmetry.space_group_name_H-M   'P 1'
#
loop_
_entity.id
_entity.type
_entity.pdbx_description
1 polymer ?
#
loop_
_entity_poly.entity_id
_entity_poly.type
_entity_poly.pdbx_seq_one_letter_code
_entity_poly.pdbx_strand_id
1 'polypeptide(L)'
;MKNKLVGVIIALVVILAIFLLLVYIGGNVMGVERLMTGENPMLRFAFVIVGLLIALGVYYGTKDSPAWEVGTRQVVWMAIGAALYAVFSWLFNGTVFFVPSISQVALRPAIAIPVFFGYAFGPIVGFFSGAVGNMFGDALTGFGLYPQWSIANGLIGFIAGLPLLFKDRKKSLDSVLGAGGVLTLIALVIYFINRTLPNMMFFDVPNNVFGDAPISIFAGISLLVGFALVLIVRFAFGKDLDLAASVTWGMLGNILGIGFAALSDIWINGYSLPSAIVGEFLPAAGPNLIFIAILVPLLVVAYRAVQKQSGR
;
A
#
# COMPACT_ATOMS: atom_id res chain seq x y z
N MET A 1 -18.44 -22.15 -6.77
CA MET A 1 -17.13 -21.86 -7.40
C MET A 1 -17.23 -20.87 -8.56
N LYS A 2 -18.06 -21.12 -9.60
CA LYS A 2 -18.19 -20.25 -10.80
C LYS A 2 -18.47 -18.77 -10.47
N ASN A 3 -19.37 -18.49 -9.52
CA ASN A 3 -19.74 -17.11 -9.16
C ASN A 3 -18.60 -16.32 -8.48
N LYS A 4 -17.74 -16.98 -7.69
CA LYS A 4 -16.59 -16.33 -7.04
C LYS A 4 -15.55 -15.90 -8.08
N LEU A 5 -15.20 -16.79 -9.01
CA LEU A 5 -14.24 -16.49 -10.08
C LEU A 5 -14.70 -15.30 -10.91
N VAL A 6 -15.97 -15.30 -11.33
CA VAL A 6 -16.55 -14.20 -12.12
C VAL A 6 -16.45 -12.88 -11.36
N GLY A 7 -16.81 -12.85 -10.08
CA GLY A 7 -16.72 -11.65 -9.26
C GLY A 7 -15.29 -11.11 -9.12
N VAL A 8 -14.31 -11.99 -8.89
CA VAL A 8 -12.90 -11.61 -8.83
C VAL A 8 -12.41 -11.06 -10.18
N ILE A 9 -12.68 -11.76 -11.28
CA ILE A 9 -12.28 -11.31 -12.62
C ILE A 9 -12.90 -9.93 -12.92
N ILE A 10 -14.18 -9.74 -12.63
CA ILE A 10 -14.84 -8.45 -12.84
C ILE A 10 -14.14 -7.35 -12.04
N ALA A 11 -13.82 -7.57 -10.76
CA ALA A 11 -13.12 -6.58 -9.96
C ALA A 11 -11.74 -6.21 -10.56
N LEU A 12 -10.96 -7.21 -10.98
CA LEU A 12 -9.65 -6.99 -11.60
C LEU A 12 -9.76 -6.23 -12.93
N VAL A 13 -10.72 -6.60 -13.78
CA VAL A 13 -10.98 -5.92 -15.06
C VAL A 13 -11.43 -4.48 -14.84
N VAL A 14 -12.29 -4.23 -13.84
CA VAL A 14 -12.74 -2.88 -13.52
C VAL A 14 -11.58 -2.00 -13.03
N ILE A 15 -10.67 -2.52 -12.20
CA ILE A 15 -9.46 -1.78 -11.79
C ILE A 15 -8.65 -1.38 -13.02
N LEU A 16 -8.35 -2.33 -13.90
CA LEU A 16 -7.59 -2.06 -15.13
C LEU A 16 -8.30 -1.05 -16.03
N ALA A 17 -9.61 -1.20 -16.21
CA ALA A 17 -10.43 -0.30 -17.02
C ALA A 17 -10.41 1.12 -16.46
N ILE A 18 -10.56 1.30 -15.14
CA ILE A 18 -10.47 2.62 -14.49
C ILE A 18 -9.11 3.25 -14.75
N PHE A 19 -8.02 2.50 -14.59
CA PHE A 19 -6.67 3.02 -14.80
C PHE A 19 -6.46 3.46 -16.25
N LEU A 20 -6.88 2.63 -17.22
CA LEU A 20 -6.81 2.95 -18.65
C LEU A 20 -7.68 4.17 -18.98
N LEU A 21 -8.90 4.24 -18.46
CA LEU A 21 -9.79 5.38 -18.70
C LEU A 21 -9.22 6.69 -18.14
N LEU A 22 -8.67 6.68 -16.93
CA LEU A 22 -8.08 7.89 -16.35
C LEU A 22 -6.83 8.32 -17.11
N VAL A 23 -5.88 7.41 -17.33
CA VAL A 23 -4.58 7.76 -17.92
C VAL A 23 -4.67 7.98 -19.43
N TYR A 24 -5.23 7.01 -20.15
CA TYR A 24 -5.25 7.08 -21.62
C TYR A 24 -6.34 8.02 -22.12
N ILE A 25 -7.57 7.87 -21.64
CA ILE A 25 -8.68 8.70 -22.13
C ILE A 25 -8.64 10.09 -21.47
N GLY A 26 -8.56 10.18 -20.14
CA GLY A 26 -8.50 11.45 -19.41
C GLY A 26 -7.20 12.22 -19.63
N GLY A 27 -6.06 11.57 -19.42
CA GLY A 27 -4.74 12.18 -19.61
C GLY A 27 -4.42 12.43 -21.08
N ASN A 28 -4.23 11.37 -21.85
CA ASN A 28 -3.63 11.48 -23.19
C ASN A 28 -4.61 12.00 -24.26
N VAL A 29 -5.86 11.51 -24.29
CA VAL A 29 -6.83 11.91 -25.33
C VAL A 29 -7.48 13.25 -25.01
N MET A 30 -7.90 13.49 -23.76
CA MET A 30 -8.52 14.75 -23.36
C MET A 30 -7.51 15.85 -22.96
N GLY A 31 -6.22 15.53 -22.85
CA GLY A 31 -5.17 16.50 -22.54
C GLY A 31 -5.17 16.99 -21.08
N VAL A 32 -5.75 16.22 -20.15
CA VAL A 32 -5.78 16.61 -18.73
C VAL A 32 -4.45 16.25 -18.07
N GLU A 33 -3.57 17.24 -17.89
CA GLU A 33 -2.19 17.06 -17.41
C GLU A 33 -2.07 16.25 -16.11
N ARG A 34 -2.91 16.54 -15.10
CA ARG A 34 -2.94 15.79 -13.83
C ARG A 34 -3.30 14.31 -13.95
N LEU A 35 -3.91 13.90 -15.06
CA LEU A 35 -4.26 12.51 -15.35
C LEU A 35 -3.22 11.82 -16.24
N MET A 36 -2.21 12.55 -16.70
CA MET A 36 -1.14 11.96 -17.48
C MET A 36 -0.24 11.12 -16.59
N THR A 37 0.31 10.08 -17.20
CA THR A 37 1.43 9.33 -16.63
C THR A 37 2.72 9.93 -17.15
N GLY A 38 3.75 9.99 -16.30
CA GLY A 38 5.09 10.40 -16.71
C GLY A 38 5.77 9.39 -17.65
N GLU A 39 7.09 9.28 -17.55
CA GLU A 39 7.86 8.44 -18.47
C GLU A 39 7.48 6.96 -18.42
N ASN A 40 7.67 6.25 -19.54
CA ASN A 40 7.49 4.80 -19.68
C ASN A 40 6.08 4.26 -19.31
N PRO A 41 4.98 4.80 -19.89
CA PRO A 41 3.61 4.38 -19.59
C PRO A 41 3.36 2.88 -19.81
N MET A 42 3.95 2.30 -20.87
CA MET A 42 3.79 0.88 -21.17
C MET A 42 4.35 -0.02 -20.05
N LEU A 43 5.53 0.30 -19.52
CA LEU A 43 6.11 -0.45 -18.42
C LEU A 43 5.30 -0.28 -17.13
N ARG A 44 4.81 0.94 -16.84
CA ARG A 44 3.93 1.16 -15.68
C ARG A 44 2.68 0.28 -15.74
N PHE A 45 2.04 0.18 -16.90
CA PHE A 45 0.90 -0.72 -17.10
C PHE A 45 1.30 -2.20 -17.12
N ALA A 46 2.50 -2.57 -17.55
CA ALA A 46 2.99 -3.94 -17.42
C ALA A 46 3.03 -4.36 -15.94
N PHE A 47 3.52 -3.49 -15.04
CA PHE A 47 3.48 -3.74 -13.60
C PHE A 47 2.05 -3.75 -13.04
N VAL A 48 1.11 -2.96 -13.58
CA VAL A 48 -0.32 -3.13 -13.25
C VAL A 48 -0.78 -4.55 -13.54
N ILE A 49 -0.48 -5.08 -14.73
CA ILE A 49 -0.83 -6.46 -15.08
C ILE A 49 -0.18 -7.46 -14.12
N VAL A 50 1.10 -7.29 -13.77
CA VAL A 50 1.76 -8.16 -12.77
C VAL A 50 1.02 -8.14 -11.43
N GLY A 51 0.64 -6.95 -10.93
CA GLY A 51 -0.13 -6.83 -9.69
C GLY A 51 -1.49 -7.54 -9.75
N LEU A 52 -2.21 -7.42 -10.86
CA LEU A 52 -3.47 -8.14 -11.09
C LEU A 52 -3.26 -9.66 -11.15
N LEU A 53 -2.18 -10.12 -11.78
CA LEU A 53 -1.84 -11.54 -11.88
C LEU A 53 -1.45 -12.13 -10.53
N ILE A 54 -0.76 -11.37 -9.65
CA ILE A 54 -0.49 -11.80 -8.27
C ILE A 54 -1.81 -12.05 -7.53
N ALA A 55 -2.75 -11.11 -7.60
CA ALA A 55 -4.06 -11.26 -6.95
C ALA A 55 -4.82 -12.48 -7.50
N LEU A 56 -4.79 -12.68 -8.82
CA LEU A 56 -5.42 -13.82 -9.49
C LEU A 56 -4.75 -15.15 -9.14
N GLY A 57 -3.42 -15.20 -9.05
CA GLY A 57 -2.66 -16.40 -8.67
C GLY A 57 -2.98 -16.86 -7.25
N VAL A 58 -3.04 -15.93 -6.29
CA VAL A 58 -3.43 -16.22 -4.91
C VAL A 58 -4.89 -16.67 -4.82
N TYR A 59 -5.79 -16.07 -5.61
CA TYR A 59 -7.17 -16.55 -5.75
C TYR A 59 -7.18 -18.02 -6.21
N TYR A 60 -6.47 -18.37 -7.28
CA TYR A 60 -6.48 -19.75 -7.80
C TYR A 60 -5.95 -20.76 -6.78
N GLY A 61 -4.92 -20.40 -6.02
CA GLY A 61 -4.37 -21.23 -4.94
C GLY A 61 -5.30 -21.41 -3.74
N THR A 62 -6.34 -20.57 -3.59
CA THR A 62 -7.18 -20.54 -2.38
C THR A 62 -8.68 -20.40 -2.69
N LYS A 63 -9.10 -20.75 -3.91
CA LYS A 63 -10.42 -20.48 -4.50
C LYS A 63 -11.62 -20.98 -3.70
N ASP A 64 -11.41 -21.98 -2.84
CA ASP A 64 -12.44 -22.59 -2.02
C ASP A 64 -12.86 -21.68 -0.84
N SER A 65 -11.99 -20.76 -0.44
CA SER A 65 -12.26 -19.84 0.68
C SER A 65 -13.50 -18.96 0.42
N PRO A 66 -14.37 -18.74 1.43
CA PRO A 66 -15.47 -17.78 1.35
C PRO A 66 -14.99 -16.32 1.23
N ALA A 67 -13.73 -16.02 1.58
CA ALA A 67 -13.18 -14.66 1.50
C ALA A 67 -13.14 -14.10 0.06
N TRP A 68 -13.32 -14.94 -0.96
CA TRP A 68 -13.37 -14.57 -2.37
C TRP A 68 -14.77 -14.22 -2.89
N GLU A 69 -15.77 -14.20 -2.01
CA GLU A 69 -17.13 -13.85 -2.40
C GLU A 69 -17.23 -12.35 -2.71
N VAL A 70 -17.69 -12.03 -3.92
CA VAL A 70 -17.94 -10.65 -4.37
C VAL A 70 -19.43 -10.52 -4.66
N GLY A 71 -20.19 -10.05 -3.67
CA GLY A 71 -21.60 -9.69 -3.80
C GLY A 71 -21.82 -8.19 -3.63
N THR A 72 -23.08 -7.77 -3.52
CA THR A 72 -23.48 -6.36 -3.39
C THR A 72 -22.77 -5.67 -2.23
N ARG A 73 -22.65 -6.36 -1.09
CA ARG A 73 -21.97 -5.82 0.10
C ARG A 73 -20.49 -5.50 -0.20
N GLN A 74 -19.78 -6.39 -0.86
CA GLN A 74 -18.37 -6.18 -1.20
C GLN A 74 -18.20 -5.03 -2.20
N VAL A 75 -19.10 -4.91 -3.20
CA VAL A 75 -19.08 -3.78 -4.14
C VAL A 75 -19.25 -2.45 -3.41
N VAL A 76 -20.17 -2.37 -2.45
CA VAL A 76 -20.37 -1.16 -1.64
C VAL A 76 -19.12 -0.84 -0.81
N TRP A 77 -18.51 -1.84 -0.15
CA TRP A 77 -17.27 -1.60 0.61
C TRP A 77 -16.09 -1.21 -0.28
N MET A 78 -16.00 -1.76 -1.49
CA MET A 78 -14.99 -1.36 -2.48
C MET A 78 -15.13 0.13 -2.81
N ALA A 79 -16.34 0.58 -3.13
CA ALA A 79 -16.62 1.98 -3.45
C ALA A 79 -16.36 2.92 -2.27
N ILE A 80 -16.87 2.59 -1.07
CA ILE A 80 -16.65 3.40 0.14
C ILE A 80 -15.16 3.47 0.48
N GLY A 81 -14.46 2.33 0.48
CA GLY A 81 -13.03 2.28 0.80
C GLY A 81 -12.18 3.05 -0.21
N ALA A 82 -12.50 2.94 -1.51
CA ALA A 82 -11.83 3.72 -2.55
C ALA A 82 -12.08 5.22 -2.38
N ALA A 83 -13.33 5.64 -2.11
CA ALA A 83 -13.66 7.05 -1.90
C ALA A 83 -12.98 7.64 -0.66
N LEU A 84 -13.02 6.95 0.47
CA LEU A 84 -12.34 7.36 1.69
C LEU A 84 -10.83 7.46 1.43
N TYR A 85 -10.24 6.43 0.82
CA TYR A 85 -8.80 6.44 0.59
C TYR A 85 -8.39 7.54 -0.40
N ALA A 86 -9.18 7.81 -1.44
CA ALA A 86 -8.93 8.92 -2.36
C ALA A 86 -8.98 10.29 -1.67
N VAL A 87 -10.02 10.57 -0.88
CA VAL A 87 -10.18 11.86 -0.19
C VAL A 87 -9.07 12.10 0.84
N PHE A 88 -8.77 11.10 1.66
CA PHE A 88 -7.71 11.23 2.67
C PHE A 88 -6.32 11.24 2.03
N SER A 89 -6.09 10.48 0.96
CA SER A 89 -4.82 10.57 0.22
C SER A 89 -4.66 11.94 -0.41
N TRP A 90 -5.71 12.51 -1.02
CA TRP A 90 -5.68 13.89 -1.51
C TRP A 90 -5.36 14.89 -0.39
N LEU A 91 -6.02 14.78 0.76
CA LEU A 91 -5.79 15.68 1.89
C LEU A 91 -4.34 15.61 2.40
N PHE A 92 -3.77 14.41 2.58
CA PHE A 92 -2.44 14.24 3.18
C PHE A 92 -1.29 14.33 2.18
N ASN A 93 -1.49 13.90 0.93
CA ASN A 93 -0.49 14.06 -0.13
C ASN A 93 -0.43 15.51 -0.62
N GLY A 94 -1.55 16.24 -0.60
CA GLY A 94 -1.63 17.65 -0.97
C GLY A 94 -1.15 18.62 0.12
N THR A 95 -0.97 18.16 1.36
CA THR A 95 -0.52 19.00 2.49
C THR A 95 0.94 18.71 2.85
N VAL A 96 1.89 19.47 2.25
CA VAL A 96 3.30 19.82 2.57
C VAL A 96 4.24 18.85 3.37
N PHE A 97 3.80 17.73 3.94
CA PHE A 97 4.59 16.81 4.76
C PHE A 97 5.28 15.75 3.89
N PHE A 98 6.21 16.20 3.06
CA PHE A 98 7.10 15.32 2.30
C PHE A 98 8.16 14.70 3.20
N VAL A 99 8.41 13.41 2.99
CA VAL A 99 9.46 12.66 3.68
C VAL A 99 10.75 12.79 2.87
N PRO A 100 11.92 12.96 3.50
CA PRO A 100 13.22 12.87 2.84
C PRO A 100 13.32 11.64 1.90
N SER A 101 13.36 11.86 0.58
CA SER A 101 13.24 10.82 -0.45
C SER A 101 13.76 11.31 -1.81
N ILE A 102 13.97 10.39 -2.76
CA ILE A 102 14.43 10.75 -4.12
C ILE A 102 13.27 11.07 -5.08
N SER A 103 12.04 10.82 -4.66
CA SER A 103 10.81 11.08 -5.40
C SER A 103 9.75 11.65 -4.46
N GLN A 104 8.57 12.03 -4.96
CA GLN A 104 7.54 12.65 -4.12
C GLN A 104 6.86 11.63 -3.20
N VAL A 105 7.40 11.46 -1.99
CA VAL A 105 6.83 10.61 -0.93
C VAL A 105 6.28 11.47 0.20
N ALA A 106 4.98 11.36 0.49
CA ALA A 106 4.31 12.07 1.58
C ALA A 106 4.02 11.15 2.79
N LEU A 107 3.86 11.74 3.98
CA LEU A 107 3.28 11.03 5.12
C LEU A 107 1.81 10.68 4.84
N ARG A 108 1.47 9.38 4.87
CA ARG A 108 0.12 8.90 4.53
C ARG A 108 -0.57 8.16 5.68
N PRO A 109 -1.21 8.87 6.62
CA PRO A 109 -2.13 8.24 7.58
C PRO A 109 -3.25 7.44 6.90
N ALA A 110 -3.65 7.88 5.70
CA ALA A 110 -4.70 7.26 4.90
C ALA A 110 -4.46 5.78 4.57
N ILE A 111 -3.20 5.29 4.64
CA ILE A 111 -2.86 3.89 4.34
C ILE A 111 -3.60 2.89 5.24
N ALA A 112 -4.03 3.31 6.42
CA ALA A 112 -4.83 2.49 7.33
C ALA A 112 -6.17 2.06 6.70
N ILE A 113 -6.70 2.80 5.73
CA ILE A 113 -7.98 2.53 5.06
C ILE A 113 -7.91 1.23 4.24
N PRO A 114 -7.08 1.10 3.19
CA PRO A 114 -7.03 -0.15 2.42
C PRO A 114 -6.62 -1.36 3.27
N VAL A 115 -5.75 -1.16 4.28
CA VAL A 115 -5.38 -2.23 5.23
C VAL A 115 -6.60 -2.70 6.04
N PHE A 116 -7.34 -1.77 6.63
CA PHE A 116 -8.54 -2.09 7.39
C PHE A 116 -9.62 -2.72 6.51
N PHE A 117 -9.87 -2.17 5.32
CA PHE A 117 -10.89 -2.69 4.39
C PHE A 117 -10.53 -4.09 3.89
N GLY A 118 -9.25 -4.34 3.61
CA GLY A 118 -8.74 -5.68 3.28
C GLY A 118 -9.00 -6.66 4.40
N TYR A 119 -8.58 -6.31 5.61
CA TYR A 119 -8.74 -7.14 6.80
C TYR A 119 -10.22 -7.43 7.15
N ALA A 120 -11.07 -6.40 7.12
CA ALA A 120 -12.46 -6.48 7.57
C ALA A 120 -13.42 -7.06 6.53
N PHE A 121 -13.20 -6.79 5.24
CA PHE A 121 -14.16 -7.08 4.17
C PHE A 121 -13.65 -8.02 3.08
N GLY A 122 -12.36 -8.36 3.10
CA GLY A 122 -11.77 -9.37 2.23
C GLY A 122 -10.65 -8.84 1.33
N PRO A 123 -9.80 -9.74 0.80
CA PRO A 123 -8.64 -9.38 -0.01
C PRO A 123 -9.01 -8.51 -1.22
N ILE A 124 -10.06 -8.86 -1.96
CA ILE A 124 -10.47 -8.11 -3.15
C ILE A 124 -11.00 -6.72 -2.80
N VAL A 125 -11.65 -6.56 -1.64
CA VAL A 125 -12.11 -5.25 -1.20
C VAL A 125 -10.92 -4.35 -0.90
N GLY A 126 -9.96 -4.83 -0.12
CA GLY A 126 -8.71 -4.10 0.15
C GLY A 126 -7.93 -3.79 -1.12
N PHE A 127 -7.86 -4.74 -2.06
CA PHE A 127 -7.19 -4.57 -3.34
C PHE A 127 -7.79 -3.44 -4.17
N PHE A 128 -9.11 -3.44 -4.35
CA PHE A 128 -9.80 -2.40 -5.07
C PHE A 128 -9.70 -1.05 -4.37
N SER A 129 -9.98 -1.01 -3.06
CA SER A 129 -9.94 0.23 -2.28
C SER A 129 -8.55 0.88 -2.33
N GLY A 130 -7.48 0.09 -2.20
CA GLY A 130 -6.11 0.59 -2.31
C GLY A 130 -5.76 1.06 -3.73
N ALA A 131 -6.06 0.25 -4.73
CA ALA A 131 -5.69 0.55 -6.12
C ALA A 131 -6.45 1.76 -6.67
N VAL A 132 -7.77 1.72 -6.60
CA VAL A 132 -8.65 2.77 -7.15
C VAL A 132 -8.60 4.01 -6.27
N GLY A 133 -8.57 3.86 -4.95
CA GLY A 133 -8.49 4.98 -4.03
C GLY A 133 -7.20 5.79 -4.20
N ASN A 134 -6.04 5.13 -4.30
CA ASN A 134 -4.78 5.84 -4.56
C ASN A 134 -4.81 6.57 -5.91
N MET A 135 -5.28 5.90 -6.97
CA MET A 135 -5.35 6.48 -8.31
C MET A 135 -6.17 7.77 -8.35
N PHE A 136 -7.34 7.78 -7.71
CA PHE A 136 -8.14 9.00 -7.61
C PHE A 136 -7.54 10.04 -6.66
N GLY A 137 -6.90 9.62 -5.56
CA GLY A 137 -6.17 10.52 -4.68
C GLY A 137 -5.09 11.29 -5.45
N ASP A 138 -4.26 10.58 -6.21
CA ASP A 138 -3.20 11.16 -7.04
C ASP A 138 -3.79 12.11 -8.10
N ALA A 139 -4.86 11.69 -8.78
CA ALA A 139 -5.59 12.54 -9.75
C ALA A 139 -6.07 13.87 -9.14
N LEU A 140 -6.53 13.84 -7.88
CA LEU A 140 -7.00 15.02 -7.17
C LEU A 140 -5.84 15.92 -6.70
N THR A 141 -4.68 15.35 -6.36
CA THR A 141 -3.49 16.13 -5.95
C THR A 141 -2.84 16.89 -7.10
N GLY A 142 -2.86 16.33 -8.30
CA GLY A 142 -2.31 16.99 -9.49
C GLY A 142 -0.87 16.63 -9.85
N PHE A 143 -0.23 15.69 -9.16
CA PHE A 143 1.18 15.30 -9.40
C PHE A 143 1.38 14.30 -10.56
N GLY A 144 0.33 14.05 -11.35
CA GLY A 144 0.29 13.00 -12.36
C GLY A 144 -0.08 11.64 -11.76
N LEU A 145 -0.27 10.65 -12.63
CA LEU A 145 -0.70 9.31 -12.26
C LEU A 145 0.43 8.29 -12.40
N TYR A 146 0.58 7.46 -11.38
CA TYR A 146 1.57 6.38 -11.32
C TYR A 146 0.86 5.03 -11.11
N PRO A 147 0.39 4.38 -12.19
CA PRO A 147 -0.42 3.16 -12.09
C PRO A 147 0.23 2.01 -11.31
N GLN A 148 1.55 1.88 -11.41
CA GLN A 148 2.30 0.85 -10.68
C GLN A 148 2.37 1.13 -9.16
N TRP A 149 2.38 2.40 -8.75
CA TRP A 149 2.23 2.78 -7.33
C TRP A 149 0.79 2.61 -6.85
N SER A 150 -0.19 2.89 -7.72
CA SER A 150 -1.58 2.66 -7.39
C SER A 150 -1.87 1.17 -7.19
N ILE A 151 -1.45 0.28 -8.11
CA ILE A 151 -1.64 -1.17 -7.94
C ILE A 151 -0.88 -1.72 -6.71
N ALA A 152 0.29 -1.14 -6.40
CA ALA A 152 1.05 -1.45 -5.18
C ALA A 152 0.22 -1.18 -3.91
N ASN A 153 -0.43 -0.02 -3.81
CA ASN A 153 -1.34 0.27 -2.70
C ASN A 153 -2.54 -0.69 -2.65
N GLY A 154 -3.01 -1.15 -3.81
CA GLY A 154 -3.94 -2.28 -3.89
C GLY A 154 -3.37 -3.53 -3.23
N LEU A 155 -2.15 -3.93 -3.59
CA LEU A 155 -1.49 -5.11 -3.01
C LEU A 155 -1.35 -5.01 -1.48
N ILE A 156 -1.15 -3.80 -0.93
CA ILE A 156 -1.14 -3.57 0.53
C ILE A 156 -2.47 -4.02 1.16
N GLY A 157 -3.60 -3.51 0.65
CA GLY A 157 -4.92 -3.88 1.13
C GLY A 157 -5.26 -5.35 0.85
N PHE A 158 -4.84 -5.89 -0.30
CA PHE A 158 -5.02 -7.30 -0.64
C PHE A 158 -4.36 -8.23 0.37
N ILE A 159 -3.07 -8.00 0.64
CA ILE A 159 -2.27 -8.81 1.57
C ILE A 159 -2.82 -8.69 3.00
N ALA A 160 -3.25 -7.49 3.41
CA ALA A 160 -3.90 -7.28 4.70
C ALA A 160 -5.19 -8.12 4.90
N GLY A 161 -5.86 -8.51 3.80
CA GLY A 161 -7.05 -9.36 3.83
C GLY A 161 -6.79 -10.87 3.77
N LEU A 162 -5.56 -11.30 3.48
CA LEU A 162 -5.19 -12.71 3.43
C LEU A 162 -5.29 -13.50 4.75
N PRO A 163 -5.24 -12.93 5.98
CA PRO A 163 -5.45 -13.73 7.19
C PRO A 163 -6.81 -14.47 7.19
N LEU A 164 -7.80 -13.98 6.44
CA LEU A 164 -9.11 -14.64 6.26
C LEU A 164 -9.03 -15.97 5.50
N LEU A 165 -7.92 -16.26 4.83
CA LEU A 165 -7.69 -17.52 4.10
C LEU A 165 -7.12 -18.62 4.98
N PHE A 166 -6.61 -18.28 6.18
CA PHE A 166 -5.91 -19.24 7.05
C PHE A 166 -6.84 -19.76 8.14
N LYS A 167 -6.87 -21.09 8.31
CA LYS A 167 -7.59 -21.75 9.41
C LYS A 167 -6.87 -21.52 10.75
N ASP A 168 -5.55 -21.66 10.76
CA ASP A 168 -4.71 -21.37 11.92
C ASP A 168 -4.17 -19.94 11.84
N ARG A 169 -4.90 -19.02 12.50
CA ARG A 169 -4.54 -17.60 12.52
C ARG A 169 -3.23 -17.34 13.27
N LYS A 170 -2.92 -18.12 14.30
CA LYS A 170 -1.73 -17.90 15.13
C LYS A 170 -0.46 -18.29 14.38
N LYS A 171 -0.44 -19.47 13.76
CA LYS A 171 0.72 -19.90 12.96
C LYS A 171 0.99 -18.97 11.78
N SER A 172 -0.08 -18.55 11.11
CA SER A 172 -0.04 -17.58 10.03
C SER A 172 0.60 -16.26 10.49
N LEU A 173 0.09 -15.69 11.59
CA LEU A 173 0.61 -14.49 12.22
C LEU A 173 2.10 -14.59 12.57
N ASP A 174 2.52 -15.65 13.25
CA ASP A 174 3.92 -15.81 13.69
C ASP A 174 4.88 -15.93 12.49
N SER A 175 4.45 -16.60 11.41
CA SER A 175 5.23 -16.70 10.16
C SER A 175 5.38 -15.36 9.46
N VAL A 176 4.29 -14.59 9.38
CA VAL A 176 4.28 -13.25 8.77
C VAL A 176 5.11 -12.26 9.58
N LEU A 177 5.07 -12.35 10.91
CA LEU A 177 5.88 -11.52 11.78
C LEU A 177 7.38 -11.77 11.55
N GLY A 178 7.79 -13.03 11.46
CA GLY A 178 9.17 -13.42 11.14
C GLY A 178 9.61 -12.91 9.78
N ALA A 179 8.80 -13.12 8.74
CA ALA A 179 9.08 -12.62 7.39
C ALA A 179 9.23 -11.09 7.35
N GLY A 180 8.32 -10.36 8.01
CA GLY A 180 8.40 -8.91 8.13
C GLY A 180 9.67 -8.44 8.82
N GLY A 181 10.06 -9.09 9.93
CA GLY A 181 11.30 -8.77 10.64
C GLY A 181 12.54 -8.96 9.77
N VAL A 182 12.62 -10.07 9.01
CA VAL A 182 13.73 -10.30 8.07
C VAL A 182 13.79 -9.22 7.00
N LEU A 183 12.65 -8.86 6.39
CA LEU A 183 12.60 -7.82 5.36
C LEU A 183 12.97 -6.44 5.91
N THR A 184 12.53 -6.11 7.13
CA THR A 184 12.91 -4.87 7.82
C THR A 184 14.42 -4.82 8.07
N LEU A 185 15.03 -5.93 8.52
CA LEU A 185 16.48 -6.01 8.74
C LEU A 185 17.27 -5.87 7.43
N ILE A 186 16.81 -6.52 6.35
CA ILE A 186 17.45 -6.38 5.03
C ILE A 186 17.44 -4.92 4.58
N ALA A 187 16.29 -4.25 4.65
CA ALA A 187 16.17 -2.84 4.25
C ALA A 187 17.07 -1.93 5.11
N LEU A 188 17.16 -2.20 6.41
CA LEU A 188 18.03 -1.47 7.34
C LEU A 188 19.52 -1.65 6.99
N VAL A 189 19.95 -2.86 6.67
CA VAL A 189 21.33 -3.13 6.22
C VAL A 189 21.65 -2.38 4.94
N ILE A 190 20.74 -2.42 3.95
CA ILE A 190 20.90 -1.68 2.69
C ILE A 190 21.03 -0.17 2.95
N TYR A 191 20.23 0.39 3.86
CA TYR A 191 20.36 1.79 4.28
C TYR A 191 21.73 2.11 4.84
N PHE A 192 22.22 1.33 5.81
CA PHE A 192 23.51 1.63 6.45
C PHE A 192 24.71 1.51 5.50
N ILE A 193 24.65 0.59 4.54
CA ILE A 193 25.69 0.46 3.49
C ILE A 193 25.65 1.65 2.52
N ASN A 194 24.48 2.25 2.30
CA ASN A 194 24.28 3.30 1.29
C ASN A 194 23.88 4.66 1.91
N ARG A 195 24.40 4.99 3.10
CA ARG A 195 24.03 6.20 3.86
C ARG A 195 24.32 7.52 3.16
N THR A 196 25.17 7.52 2.14
CA THR A 196 25.54 8.71 1.37
C THR A 196 24.60 8.98 0.19
N LEU A 197 23.54 8.19 0.01
CA LEU A 197 22.59 8.40 -1.08
C LEU A 197 21.90 9.78 -0.91
N PRO A 198 21.94 10.64 -1.94
CA PRO A 198 21.37 11.97 -1.86
C PRO A 198 19.83 11.93 -1.84
N ASN A 199 19.26 12.88 -1.11
CA ASN A 199 17.85 13.19 -1.02
C ASN A 199 17.54 14.30 -2.02
N MET A 200 17.15 13.90 -3.22
CA MET A 200 16.89 14.81 -4.35
C MET A 200 15.74 15.80 -4.08
N MET A 201 14.91 15.54 -3.06
CA MET A 201 13.78 16.39 -2.67
C MET A 201 14.11 17.43 -1.59
N PHE A 202 15.35 17.48 -1.08
CA PHE A 202 15.75 18.43 -0.04
C PHE A 202 16.47 19.64 -0.61
N PHE A 203 15.94 20.83 -0.31
CA PHE A 203 16.52 22.10 -0.72
C PHE A 203 16.66 23.01 0.50
N ASP A 204 17.88 23.50 0.73
CA ASP A 204 18.20 24.47 1.75
C ASP A 204 19.04 25.58 1.10
N VAL A 205 18.34 26.56 0.53
CA VAL A 205 18.92 27.68 -0.22
C VAL A 205 19.90 28.48 0.65
N PRO A 206 19.61 28.84 1.92
CA PRO A 206 20.57 29.51 2.79
C PRO A 206 21.90 28.77 2.97
N ASN A 207 21.89 27.43 2.99
CA ASN A 207 23.08 26.60 3.16
C ASN A 207 23.65 26.05 1.84
N ASN A 208 23.12 26.51 0.69
CA ASN A 208 23.54 26.09 -0.65
C ASN A 208 23.42 24.57 -0.89
N VAL A 209 22.38 23.94 -0.36
CA VAL A 209 22.08 22.51 -0.55
C VAL A 209 20.90 22.37 -1.52
N PHE A 210 21.09 21.61 -2.60
CA PHE A 210 20.13 21.42 -3.69
C PHE A 210 20.05 19.95 -4.09
N GLY A 211 19.35 19.14 -3.30
CA GLY A 211 19.14 17.74 -3.58
C GLY A 211 20.35 16.84 -3.29
N ASP A 212 21.37 17.34 -2.60
CA ASP A 212 22.64 16.67 -2.33
C ASP A 212 22.82 16.24 -0.86
N ALA A 213 21.88 16.60 0.03
CA ALA A 213 21.89 16.12 1.41
C ALA A 213 21.61 14.61 1.47
N PRO A 214 22.25 13.84 2.36
CA PRO A 214 21.96 12.42 2.50
C PRO A 214 20.55 12.17 3.05
N ILE A 215 19.94 11.04 2.69
CA ILE A 215 18.66 10.58 3.28
C ILE A 215 18.78 10.50 4.81
N SER A 216 17.86 11.18 5.51
CA SER A 216 17.92 11.33 6.95
C SER A 216 17.88 9.99 7.69
N ILE A 217 18.53 9.93 8.86
CA ILE A 217 18.49 8.74 9.70
C ILE A 217 17.05 8.39 10.11
N PHE A 218 16.21 9.39 10.33
CA PHE A 218 14.81 9.21 10.66
C PHE A 218 14.04 8.48 9.55
N ALA A 219 14.25 8.86 8.28
CA ALA A 219 13.66 8.16 7.15
C ALA A 219 14.24 6.73 7.04
N GLY A 220 15.56 6.57 7.17
CA GLY A 220 16.24 5.27 7.07
C GLY A 220 15.84 4.23 8.12
N ILE A 221 15.60 4.65 9.37
CA ILE A 221 15.20 3.74 10.46
C ILE A 221 13.68 3.68 10.69
N SER A 222 12.89 4.48 9.97
CA SER A 222 11.43 4.57 10.18
C SER A 222 10.72 3.21 10.05
N LEU A 223 11.19 2.33 9.16
CA LEU A 223 10.66 0.98 9.03
C LEU A 223 10.96 0.11 10.26
N LEU A 224 12.15 0.26 10.88
CA LEU A 224 12.49 -0.42 12.12
C LEU A 224 11.61 0.08 13.29
N VAL A 225 11.38 1.38 13.36
CA VAL A 225 10.47 1.98 14.36
C VAL A 225 9.05 1.44 14.18
N GLY A 226 8.54 1.43 12.95
CA GLY A 226 7.25 0.83 12.63
C GLY A 226 7.18 -0.66 13.02
N PHE A 227 8.23 -1.44 12.73
CA PHE A 227 8.30 -2.85 13.12
C PHE A 227 8.29 -3.03 14.64
N ALA A 228 9.00 -2.20 15.39
CA ALA A 228 8.96 -2.22 16.85
C ALA A 228 7.54 -1.95 17.39
N LEU A 229 6.80 -1.02 16.79
CA LEU A 229 5.39 -0.78 17.12
C LEU A 229 4.50 -1.99 16.82
N VAL A 230 4.74 -2.70 15.70
CA VAL A 230 4.05 -3.96 15.38
C VAL A 230 4.32 -5.01 16.46
N LEU A 231 5.56 -5.16 16.92
CA LEU A 231 5.90 -6.08 18.01
C LEU A 231 5.18 -5.69 19.30
N ILE A 232 5.13 -4.39 19.63
CA ILE A 232 4.37 -3.90 20.79
C ILE A 232 2.90 -4.31 20.65
N VAL A 233 2.25 -4.06 19.51
CA VAL A 233 0.85 -4.48 19.30
C VAL A 233 0.70 -5.99 19.45
N ARG A 234 1.59 -6.78 18.83
CA ARG A 234 1.56 -8.24 18.87
C ARG A 234 1.63 -8.80 20.28
N PHE A 235 2.48 -8.23 21.15
CA PHE A 235 2.74 -8.76 22.47
C PHE A 235 1.89 -8.10 23.57
N ALA A 236 1.63 -6.80 23.49
CA ALA A 236 0.75 -6.10 24.44
C ALA A 236 -0.71 -6.56 24.30
N PHE A 237 -1.16 -6.87 23.07
CA PHE A 237 -2.49 -7.40 22.79
C PHE A 237 -2.47 -8.88 22.41
N GLY A 238 -1.51 -9.66 22.92
CA GLY A 238 -1.26 -11.04 22.47
C GLY A 238 -2.42 -12.03 22.61
N LYS A 239 -3.46 -11.69 23.38
CA LYS A 239 -4.70 -12.46 23.48
C LYS A 239 -5.69 -12.18 22.35
N ASP A 240 -5.62 -11.01 21.71
CA ASP A 240 -6.48 -10.60 20.60
C ASP A 240 -5.78 -10.90 19.27
N LEU A 241 -5.91 -12.16 18.83
CA LEU A 241 -5.27 -12.63 17.60
C LEU A 241 -5.75 -11.88 16.35
N ASP A 242 -6.98 -11.39 16.37
CA ASP A 242 -7.57 -10.66 15.25
C ASP A 242 -6.99 -9.25 15.13
N LEU A 243 -6.78 -8.56 16.25
CA LEU A 243 -6.11 -7.26 16.29
C LEU A 243 -4.63 -7.40 15.90
N ALA A 244 -3.96 -8.43 16.41
CA ALA A 244 -2.58 -8.71 16.04
C ALA A 244 -2.47 -9.06 14.54
N ALA A 245 -3.41 -9.84 14.00
CA ALA A 245 -3.44 -10.22 12.59
C ALA A 245 -3.64 -9.02 11.67
N SER A 246 -4.55 -8.09 11.99
CA SER A 246 -4.79 -6.91 11.15
C SER A 246 -3.53 -6.04 10.99
N VAL A 247 -2.77 -5.85 12.06
CA VAL A 247 -1.52 -5.07 12.04
C VAL A 247 -0.38 -5.83 11.38
N THR A 248 -0.20 -7.11 11.72
CA THR A 248 0.93 -7.92 11.22
C THR A 248 0.80 -8.23 9.73
N TRP A 249 -0.42 -8.50 9.26
CA TRP A 249 -0.68 -8.64 7.82
C TRP A 249 -0.69 -7.30 7.09
N GLY A 250 -1.13 -6.22 7.75
CA GLY A 250 -0.96 -4.86 7.24
C GLY A 250 0.51 -4.49 7.05
N MET A 251 1.39 -4.88 7.98
CA MET A 251 2.84 -4.72 7.87
C MET A 251 3.40 -5.43 6.64
N LEU A 252 3.11 -6.73 6.50
CA LEU A 252 3.59 -7.48 5.34
C LEU A 252 3.05 -6.90 4.04
N GLY A 253 1.77 -6.52 4.02
CA GLY A 253 1.15 -5.86 2.88
C GLY A 253 1.88 -4.59 2.50
N ASN A 254 2.19 -3.72 3.47
CA ASN A 254 2.93 -2.48 3.25
C ASN A 254 4.36 -2.74 2.75
N ILE A 255 5.10 -3.67 3.37
CA ILE A 255 6.47 -4.00 2.94
C ILE A 255 6.47 -4.55 1.50
N LEU A 256 5.61 -5.51 1.19
CA LEU A 256 5.58 -6.13 -0.14
C LEU A 256 4.97 -5.21 -1.20
N GLY A 257 3.93 -4.46 -0.85
CA GLY A 257 3.29 -3.51 -1.77
C GLY A 257 4.20 -2.35 -2.12
N ILE A 258 4.75 -1.64 -1.13
CA ILE A 258 5.71 -0.55 -1.40
C ILE A 258 7.00 -1.11 -2.02
N GLY A 259 7.45 -2.29 -1.61
CA GLY A 259 8.58 -2.97 -2.24
C GLY A 259 8.33 -3.26 -3.72
N PHE A 260 7.12 -3.70 -4.08
CA PHE A 260 6.71 -3.90 -5.47
C PHE A 260 6.79 -2.60 -6.28
N ALA A 261 6.27 -1.48 -5.74
CA ALA A 261 6.33 -0.18 -6.39
C ALA A 261 7.77 0.30 -6.58
N ALA A 262 8.55 0.40 -5.50
CA ALA A 262 9.91 0.91 -5.54
C ALA A 262 10.84 0.05 -6.41
N LEU A 263 10.73 -1.28 -6.33
CA LEU A 263 11.52 -2.16 -7.20
C LEU A 263 11.13 -1.99 -8.67
N SER A 264 9.85 -1.75 -8.98
CA SER A 264 9.43 -1.53 -10.37
C SER A 264 10.12 -0.32 -11.01
N ASP A 265 10.48 0.70 -10.21
CA ASP A 265 11.14 1.91 -10.69
C ASP A 265 12.62 1.68 -11.08
N ILE A 266 13.21 0.52 -10.77
CA ILE A 266 14.49 0.07 -11.37
C ILE A 266 14.34 -0.08 -12.89
N TRP A 267 13.24 -0.68 -13.35
CA TRP A 267 12.99 -0.89 -14.78
C TRP A 267 12.29 0.31 -15.43
N ILE A 268 11.43 1.01 -14.69
CA ILE A 268 10.62 2.10 -15.24
C ILE A 268 11.43 3.41 -15.29
N ASN A 269 12.19 3.75 -14.24
CA ASN A 269 12.92 5.01 -14.16
C ASN A 269 14.45 4.82 -14.18
N GLY A 270 14.94 3.58 -14.31
CA GLY A 270 16.38 3.29 -14.38
C GLY A 270 17.11 3.40 -13.03
N TYR A 271 16.39 3.32 -11.91
CA TYR A 271 16.99 3.45 -10.59
C TYR A 271 17.92 2.28 -10.24
N SER A 272 18.99 2.58 -9.49
CA SER A 272 19.79 1.54 -8.85
C SER A 272 19.00 0.87 -7.72
N LEU A 273 19.37 -0.36 -7.33
CA LEU A 273 18.74 -1.03 -6.19
C LEU A 273 18.84 -0.19 -4.89
N PRO A 274 19.99 0.41 -4.53
CA PRO A 274 20.05 1.35 -3.42
C PRO A 274 19.10 2.53 -3.56
N SER A 275 18.97 3.11 -4.76
CA SER A 275 18.05 4.23 -5.01
C SER A 275 16.59 3.84 -4.76
N ALA A 276 16.14 2.70 -5.29
CA ALA A 276 14.80 2.18 -5.05
C ALA A 276 14.54 1.91 -3.57
N ILE A 277 15.49 1.27 -2.87
CA ILE A 277 15.29 0.86 -1.47
C ILE A 277 15.43 2.03 -0.49
N VAL A 278 16.50 2.81 -0.59
CA VAL A 278 16.81 3.89 0.35
C VAL A 278 16.10 5.18 -0.01
N GLY A 279 15.94 5.46 -1.30
CA GLY A 279 15.36 6.70 -1.79
C GLY A 279 13.84 6.69 -1.84
N GLU A 280 13.18 5.53 -2.04
CA GLU A 280 11.73 5.46 -2.20
C GLU A 280 11.07 4.51 -1.20
N PHE A 281 11.52 3.26 -1.13
CA PHE A 281 10.90 2.24 -0.30
C PHE A 281 10.93 2.62 1.18
N LEU A 282 12.09 2.95 1.77
CA LEU A 282 12.18 3.29 3.19
C LEU A 282 11.37 4.55 3.55
N PRO A 283 11.47 5.67 2.80
CA PRO A 283 10.66 6.85 3.03
C PRO A 283 9.15 6.62 2.93
N ALA A 284 8.69 5.67 2.11
CA ALA A 284 7.26 5.36 1.96
C ALA A 284 6.79 4.28 2.95
N ALA A 285 7.46 3.13 2.98
CA ALA A 285 7.07 1.97 3.76
C ALA A 285 7.22 2.23 5.26
N GLY A 286 8.24 2.96 5.70
CA GLY A 286 8.49 3.17 7.12
C GLY A 286 7.41 3.99 7.81
N PRO A 287 7.10 5.21 7.35
CA PRO A 287 5.99 6.00 7.89
C PRO A 287 4.64 5.30 7.75
N ASN A 288 4.36 4.63 6.62
CA ASN A 288 3.14 3.83 6.48
C ASN A 288 3.03 2.78 7.58
N LEU A 289 4.12 2.10 7.92
CA LEU A 289 4.11 1.04 8.93
C LEU A 289 3.80 1.60 10.33
N ILE A 290 4.34 2.78 10.65
CA ILE A 290 4.02 3.49 11.90
C ILE A 290 2.51 3.80 11.95
N PHE A 291 1.94 4.35 10.88
CA PHE A 291 0.51 4.63 10.81
C PHE A 291 -0.35 3.36 10.88
N ILE A 292 0.08 2.28 10.24
CA ILE A 292 -0.61 0.98 10.32
C ILE A 292 -0.64 0.48 11.77
N ALA A 293 0.49 0.51 12.47
CA ALA A 293 0.58 0.03 13.84
C ALA A 293 -0.26 0.84 14.83
N ILE A 294 -0.53 2.12 14.54
CA ILE A 294 -1.31 3.01 15.42
C ILE A 294 -2.80 3.03 15.04
N LEU A 295 -3.11 3.25 13.76
CA LEU A 295 -4.46 3.57 13.31
C LEU A 295 -5.30 2.33 13.01
N VAL A 296 -4.71 1.26 12.49
CA VAL A 296 -5.47 0.04 12.16
C VAL A 296 -6.09 -0.60 13.41
N PRO A 297 -5.41 -0.70 14.56
CA PRO A 297 -6.03 -1.17 15.79
C PRO A 297 -7.27 -0.38 16.19
N LEU A 298 -7.20 0.96 16.09
CA LEU A 298 -8.31 1.85 16.42
C LEU A 298 -9.52 1.59 15.52
N LEU A 299 -9.30 1.46 14.21
CA LEU A 299 -10.35 1.16 13.24
C LEU A 299 -10.99 -0.21 13.50
N VAL A 300 -10.18 -1.23 13.81
CA VAL A 300 -10.69 -2.58 14.11
C VAL A 300 -11.52 -2.59 15.39
N VAL A 301 -11.06 -1.92 16.45
CA VAL A 301 -11.80 -1.83 17.72
C VAL A 301 -13.11 -1.06 17.53
N ALA A 302 -13.08 0.09 16.83
CA ALA A 302 -14.27 0.88 16.55
C ALA A 302 -15.28 0.08 15.71
N TYR A 303 -14.81 -0.63 14.69
CA TYR A 303 -15.68 -1.45 13.83
C TYR A 303 -16.37 -2.56 14.63
N ARG A 304 -15.63 -3.29 15.48
CA ARG A 304 -16.22 -4.33 16.34
C ARG A 304 -17.27 -3.75 17.29
N ALA A 305 -17.06 -2.56 17.83
CA ALA A 305 -18.04 -1.89 18.68
C ALA A 305 -19.35 -1.61 17.92
N VAL A 306 -19.27 -1.15 16.67
CA VAL A 306 -20.43 -0.93 15.80
C VAL A 306 -21.12 -2.25 15.43
N GLN A 307 -20.37 -3.31 15.14
CA GLN A 307 -20.94 -4.64 14.87
C GLN A 307 -21.76 -5.14 16.07
N LYS A 308 -21.18 -5.06 17.27
CA LYS A 308 -21.85 -5.44 18.51
C LYS A 308 -23.14 -4.64 18.76
N GLN A 309 -23.13 -3.33 18.51
CA GLN A 309 -24.31 -2.48 18.66
C GLN A 309 -25.40 -2.77 17.63
N SER A 310 -25.02 -3.14 16.40
CA SER A 310 -25.95 -3.45 15.32
C SER A 310 -26.46 -4.91 15.32
N GLY A 311 -26.06 -5.72 16.32
CA GLY A 311 -26.47 -7.12 16.45
C GLY A 311 -25.87 -8.03 15.37
N ARG A 312 -24.70 -7.66 14.82
CA ARG A 312 -23.99 -8.39 13.76
C ARG A 312 -22.65 -8.92 14.22
#